data_AF-A0A9E2JYV5-F1
#
_entry.id   AF-A0A9E2JYV5-F1
#
_cell.length_a   1.000
_cell.length_b   1.000
_cell.length_c   1.000
_cell.angle_alpha   90.00
_cell.angle_beta   90.00
_cell.angle_gamma   90.00
#
_symmetry.space_group_name_H-M   'P 1'
#
loop_
_entity.id
_entity.type
_entity.pdbx_description
1 polymer ?
#
loop_
_entity_poly.entity_id
_entity_poly.type
_entity_poly.pdbx_seq_one_letter_code
_entity_poly.pdbx_strand_id
1 'polypeptide(L)'
;MAEALDHCHLLVMGQTHEALEIITRKLAQAPSDGLLWMHKAIAHKDLLQLIAAQQAMARARSLRPHCALTRYNSALLSLLAGDDRHAWHDYEARWQVPGFPSPVRVDLPQPLWRGQDLAHGSLLLHGEQGAGDCIQFSRFISQAAERVGSLVVEVEASLLPLFAPLAPQALWIAKGGQALPPTTAQAPLLSLPLALGWHLQEPMPAVPYLEAPPERMAWARMRLDACAGQGVRIGLVWRGRATHIDDHHRSLPLPSLLAHLPPGPRYVSLQQPVDATEREALQRAGVANLGAECVDWSDTAALCAGLDQVVGVDTGVVHLAGALGVPTVALLPRVPDWRWQLNRRETPWYPQMTLCRQKAVNDWNSVWPQVPWATKPRVRP
;
A
#
# COMPACT_ATOMS: atom_id res chain seq x y z
N MET A 1 -17.26 35.48 -16.35
CA MET A 1 -15.93 34.93 -16.70
C MET A 1 -15.65 33.84 -15.70
N ALA A 2 -15.74 32.57 -16.11
CA ALA A 2 -15.42 31.45 -15.24
C ALA A 2 -13.95 31.56 -14.82
N GLU A 3 -13.65 31.42 -13.53
CA GLU A 3 -12.27 31.24 -13.06
C GLU A 3 -11.64 30.11 -13.87
N ALA A 4 -10.57 30.41 -14.60
CA ALA A 4 -9.83 29.39 -15.32
C ALA A 4 -9.28 28.40 -14.27
N LEU A 5 -9.89 27.21 -14.21
CA LEU A 5 -9.43 26.13 -13.34
C LEU A 5 -7.93 25.94 -13.55
N ASP A 6 -7.15 26.06 -12.48
CA ASP A 6 -5.70 25.87 -12.56
C ASP A 6 -5.40 24.41 -12.93
N HIS A 7 -4.44 24.17 -13.84
CA HIS A 7 -4.04 22.83 -14.29
C HIS A 7 -3.79 21.82 -13.16
N CYS A 8 -3.34 22.30 -11.99
CA CYS A 8 -3.19 21.48 -10.79
C CYS A 8 -4.53 20.87 -10.33
N HIS A 9 -5.60 21.66 -10.34
CA HIS A 9 -6.94 21.18 -9.98
C HIS A 9 -7.47 20.16 -10.99
N LEU A 10 -7.26 20.40 -12.28
CA LEU A 10 -7.65 19.45 -13.34
C LEU A 10 -6.94 18.10 -13.20
N LEU A 11 -5.66 18.09 -12.83
CA LEU A 11 -4.94 16.85 -12.52
C LEU A 11 -5.56 16.10 -11.34
N VAL A 12 -5.90 16.80 -10.26
CA VAL A 12 -6.57 16.20 -9.08
C VAL A 12 -7.92 15.58 -9.46
N MET A 13 -8.68 16.24 -10.34
CA MET A 13 -9.99 15.75 -10.82
C MET A 13 -9.89 14.67 -11.90
N GLY A 14 -8.69 14.26 -12.32
CA GLY A 14 -8.48 13.28 -13.38
C GLY A 14 -8.79 13.79 -14.80
N GLN A 15 -8.96 15.11 -14.98
CA GLN A 15 -9.15 15.76 -16.28
C GLN A 15 -7.79 15.97 -16.99
N THR A 16 -7.05 14.88 -17.15
CA THR A 16 -5.62 14.89 -17.48
C THR A 16 -5.31 15.45 -18.87
N HIS A 17 -6.16 15.19 -19.88
CA HIS A 17 -5.97 15.72 -21.23
C HIS A 17 -6.04 17.25 -21.26
N GLU A 18 -7.05 17.83 -20.62
CA GLU A 18 -7.24 19.28 -20.52
C GLU A 18 -6.09 19.93 -19.71
N ALA A 19 -5.70 19.30 -18.61
CA ALA A 19 -4.54 19.74 -17.83
C ALA A 19 -3.26 19.78 -18.67
N LEU A 20 -3.00 18.74 -19.48
CA LEU A 20 -1.81 18.65 -20.34
C LEU A 20 -1.80 19.72 -21.43
N GLU A 21 -2.95 20.09 -22.00
CA GLU A 21 -3.07 21.19 -22.95
C GLU A 21 -2.71 22.54 -22.31
N ILE A 22 -3.24 22.81 -21.11
CA ILE A 22 -2.92 24.04 -20.37
C ILE A 22 -1.43 24.08 -19.98
N ILE A 23 -0.89 22.98 -19.46
CA ILE A 23 0.54 22.86 -19.11
C ILE A 23 1.42 23.13 -20.33
N THR A 24 1.06 22.57 -21.49
CA THR A 24 1.83 22.75 -22.73
C THR A 24 1.83 24.20 -23.19
N ARG A 25 0.68 24.90 -23.12
CA ARG A 25 0.62 26.35 -23.42
C ARG A 25 1.45 27.19 -22.44
N LYS A 26 1.39 26.88 -21.14
CA LYS A 26 2.22 27.58 -20.12
C LYS A 26 3.71 27.33 -20.36
N LEU A 27 4.11 26.11 -20.72
CA LEU A 27 5.51 25.79 -21.04
C LEU A 27 6.01 26.45 -22.32
N ALA A 28 5.15 26.73 -23.30
CA ALA A 28 5.54 27.50 -24.49
C ALA A 28 5.96 28.93 -24.13
N GLN A 29 5.38 29.50 -23.07
CA GLN A 29 5.70 30.83 -22.56
C GLN A 29 6.84 30.81 -21.52
N ALA A 30 6.96 29.72 -20.75
CA ALA A 30 7.95 29.55 -19.70
C ALA A 30 8.67 28.18 -19.79
N PRO A 31 9.52 27.95 -20.82
CA PRO A 31 10.13 26.65 -21.08
C PRO A 31 11.16 26.19 -20.03
N SER A 32 11.59 27.10 -19.15
CA SER A 32 12.50 26.84 -18.02
C SER A 32 11.79 26.61 -16.69
N ASP A 33 10.45 26.59 -16.65
CA ASP A 33 9.72 26.29 -15.42
C ASP A 33 9.72 24.80 -15.09
N GLY A 34 10.61 24.39 -14.17
CA GLY A 34 10.73 23.01 -13.74
C GLY A 34 9.48 22.42 -13.08
N LEU A 35 8.62 23.22 -12.43
CA LEU A 35 7.38 22.69 -11.83
C LEU A 35 6.35 22.34 -12.90
N LEU A 36 6.23 23.16 -13.95
CA LEU A 36 5.36 22.84 -15.09
C LEU A 36 5.83 21.58 -15.83
N TRP A 37 7.15 21.35 -15.95
CA TRP A 37 7.68 20.09 -16.48
C TRP A 37 7.36 18.89 -15.57
N MET A 38 7.38 19.06 -14.24
CA MET A 38 6.97 18.02 -13.30
C MET A 38 5.47 17.70 -13.44
N HIS A 39 4.61 18.71 -13.52
CA HIS A 39 3.17 18.50 -13.75
C HIS A 39 2.90 17.85 -15.11
N LYS A 40 3.66 18.21 -16.15
CA LYS A 40 3.62 17.53 -17.45
C LYS A 40 3.96 16.05 -17.34
N ALA A 41 4.98 15.71 -16.54
CA ALA A 41 5.36 14.33 -16.29
C ALA A 41 4.26 13.54 -15.56
N ILE A 42 3.63 14.15 -14.55
CA ILE A 42 2.48 13.55 -13.85
C ILE A 42 1.32 13.31 -14.82
N ALA A 43 0.99 14.30 -15.66
CA ALA A 43 -0.06 14.15 -16.67
C ALA A 43 0.22 12.98 -17.64
N HIS A 44 1.45 12.88 -18.15
CA HIS A 44 1.83 11.76 -19.01
C HIS A 44 1.81 10.41 -18.26
N LYS A 45 2.18 10.37 -16.98
CA LYS A 45 2.06 9.17 -16.13
C LYS A 45 0.60 8.72 -16.03
N ASP A 46 -0.31 9.66 -15.78
CA ASP A 46 -1.75 9.37 -15.62
C ASP A 46 -2.39 8.91 -16.95
N LEU A 47 -1.81 9.31 -18.08
CA LEU A 47 -2.17 8.80 -19.42
C LEU A 47 -1.43 7.49 -19.80
N LEU A 48 -0.63 6.91 -18.89
CA LEU A 48 0.25 5.75 -19.15
C LEU A 48 1.25 5.96 -20.30
N GLN A 49 1.60 7.20 -20.60
CA GLN A 49 2.61 7.57 -21.60
C GLN A 49 4.00 7.65 -20.95
N LEU A 50 4.51 6.50 -20.48
CA LEU A 50 5.70 6.44 -19.62
C LEU A 50 6.95 7.09 -20.21
N ILE A 51 7.22 6.90 -21.50
CA ILE A 51 8.39 7.50 -22.16
C ILE A 51 8.30 9.03 -22.09
N ALA A 52 7.13 9.61 -22.40
CA ALA A 52 6.91 11.04 -22.32
C ALA A 52 6.97 11.56 -20.87
N ALA A 53 6.44 10.79 -19.92
CA ALA A 53 6.52 11.10 -18.49
C ALA A 53 7.97 11.16 -18.01
N GLN A 54 8.79 10.16 -18.38
CA GLN A 54 10.21 10.10 -18.02
C GLN A 54 11.00 11.26 -18.64
N GLN A 55 10.76 11.58 -19.93
CA GLN A 55 11.39 12.72 -20.60
C GLN A 55 11.05 14.06 -19.91
N ALA A 56 9.76 14.28 -19.61
CA ALA A 56 9.32 15.48 -18.92
C ALA A 56 9.90 15.56 -17.49
N MET A 57 9.97 14.43 -16.77
CA MET A 57 10.54 14.37 -15.42
C MET A 57 12.05 14.62 -15.44
N ALA A 58 12.78 14.08 -16.42
CA ALA A 58 14.20 14.34 -16.60
C ALA A 58 14.45 15.84 -16.86
N ARG A 59 13.59 16.48 -17.66
CA ARG A 59 13.66 17.93 -17.87
C ARG A 59 13.38 18.70 -16.57
N ALA A 60 12.35 18.32 -15.81
CA ALA A 60 12.04 18.93 -14.51
C ALA A 60 13.24 18.84 -13.55
N ARG A 61 13.87 17.65 -13.45
CA ARG A 61 15.07 17.43 -12.63
C ARG A 61 16.26 18.28 -13.05
N SER A 62 16.48 18.45 -14.36
CA SER A 62 17.59 19.29 -14.86
C SER A 62 17.43 20.77 -14.46
N LEU A 63 16.18 21.24 -14.37
CA LEU A 63 15.86 22.63 -14.02
C LEU A 63 15.79 22.84 -12.50
N ARG A 64 15.43 21.80 -11.74
CA ARG A 64 15.29 21.84 -10.28
C ARG A 64 15.89 20.61 -9.59
N PRO A 65 17.22 20.44 -9.62
CA PRO A 65 17.88 19.21 -9.13
C PRO A 65 17.71 18.96 -7.64
N HIS A 66 17.52 20.01 -6.83
CA HIS A 66 17.37 19.92 -5.37
C HIS A 66 15.91 20.03 -4.90
N CYS A 67 14.93 20.11 -5.82
CA CYS A 67 13.53 20.23 -5.42
C CYS A 67 13.01 18.87 -4.93
N ALA A 68 12.61 18.82 -3.65
CA ALA A 68 12.08 17.61 -3.02
C ALA A 68 10.86 17.02 -3.76
N LEU A 69 9.92 17.86 -4.20
CA LEU A 69 8.74 17.44 -4.97
C LEU A 69 9.14 16.72 -6.26
N THR A 70 10.09 17.27 -7.01
CA THR A 70 10.54 16.68 -8.28
C THR A 70 11.30 15.38 -8.04
N ARG A 71 12.17 15.32 -7.01
CA ARG A 71 12.88 14.09 -6.64
C ARG A 71 11.92 12.99 -6.22
N TYR A 72 10.98 13.30 -5.34
CA TYR A 72 9.98 12.35 -4.86
C TYR A 72 9.12 11.81 -6.01
N ASN A 73 8.56 12.68 -6.86
CA ASN A 73 7.76 12.24 -8.01
C ASN A 73 8.59 11.45 -9.04
N SER A 74 9.88 11.78 -9.21
CA SER A 74 10.80 10.98 -10.01
C SER A 74 10.99 9.57 -9.44
N ALA A 75 11.09 9.43 -8.12
CA ALA A 75 11.18 8.14 -7.46
C ALA A 75 9.91 7.31 -7.71
N LEU A 76 8.72 7.89 -7.50
CA LEU A 76 7.44 7.20 -7.74
C LEU A 76 7.31 6.72 -9.19
N LEU A 77 7.66 7.57 -10.17
CA LEU A 77 7.62 7.21 -11.58
C LEU A 77 8.60 6.07 -11.92
N SER A 78 9.79 6.09 -11.34
CA SER A 78 10.82 5.07 -11.60
C SER A 78 10.42 3.73 -10.98
N LEU A 79 9.94 3.74 -9.72
CA LEU A 79 9.40 2.55 -9.04
C LEU A 79 8.20 1.95 -9.80
N LEU A 80 7.27 2.79 -10.27
CA LEU A 80 6.13 2.35 -11.08
C LEU A 80 6.57 1.68 -12.39
N ALA A 81 7.65 2.17 -13.00
CA ALA A 81 8.26 1.58 -14.19
C ALA A 81 9.13 0.34 -13.89
N GLY A 82 9.36 0.02 -12.60
CA GLY A 82 10.22 -1.07 -12.17
C GLY A 82 11.72 -0.79 -12.24
N ASP A 83 12.13 0.49 -12.34
CA ASP A 83 13.53 0.92 -12.23
C ASP A 83 13.76 1.56 -10.86
N ASP A 84 14.43 0.85 -9.96
CA ASP A 84 14.68 1.31 -8.60
C ASP A 84 16.13 1.69 -8.32
N ARG A 85 17.02 1.65 -9.32
CA ARG A 85 18.46 1.91 -9.19
C ARG A 85 18.80 3.16 -8.39
N HIS A 86 17.99 4.22 -8.55
CA HIS A 86 18.11 5.46 -7.78
C HIS A 86 16.80 5.83 -7.06
N ALA A 87 15.75 5.04 -7.23
CA ALA A 87 14.42 5.45 -6.82
C ALA A 87 14.30 5.45 -5.30
N TRP A 88 14.88 4.46 -4.60
CA TRP A 88 14.88 4.44 -3.14
C TRP A 88 15.59 5.66 -2.53
N HIS A 89 16.73 6.05 -3.11
CA HIS A 89 17.46 7.25 -2.68
C HIS A 89 16.64 8.53 -2.90
N ASP A 90 15.96 8.65 -4.04
CA ASP A 90 15.10 9.81 -4.31
C ASP A 90 13.78 9.78 -3.55
N TYR A 91 13.31 8.61 -3.12
CA TYR A 91 12.13 8.43 -2.29
C TYR A 91 12.31 9.04 -0.88
N GLU A 92 13.55 9.15 -0.39
CA GLU A 92 13.87 9.89 0.85
C GLU A 92 13.50 11.38 0.79
N ALA A 93 13.34 11.94 -0.41
CA ALA A 93 12.88 13.32 -0.56
C ALA A 93 11.47 13.55 -0.01
N ARG A 94 10.68 12.49 0.25
CA ARG A 94 9.32 12.57 0.82
C ARG A 94 9.26 13.38 2.12
N TRP A 95 10.31 13.30 2.95
CA TRP A 95 10.40 14.04 4.21
C TRP A 95 10.50 15.56 4.04
N GLN A 96 10.84 16.03 2.84
CA GLN A 96 10.97 17.44 2.49
C GLN A 96 9.79 17.93 1.63
N VAL A 97 8.83 17.05 1.31
CA VAL A 97 7.64 17.41 0.53
C VAL A 97 6.63 18.10 1.45
N PRO A 98 6.22 19.35 1.14
CA PRO A 98 5.18 20.03 1.90
C PRO A 98 3.86 19.23 1.89
N GLY A 99 3.24 19.06 3.05
CA GLY A 99 1.99 18.32 3.18
C GLY A 99 2.10 16.80 3.06
N PHE A 100 3.33 16.24 3.12
CA PHE A 100 3.49 14.78 3.19
C PHE A 100 2.72 14.22 4.41
N PRO A 101 1.94 13.13 4.27
CA PRO A 101 1.02 12.69 5.32
C PRO A 101 1.67 12.32 6.65
N SER A 102 2.95 11.89 6.62
CA SER A 102 3.70 11.58 7.84
C SER A 102 4.57 12.76 8.26
N PRO A 103 4.48 13.21 9.53
CA PRO A 103 5.31 14.30 10.00
C PRO A 103 6.77 13.88 10.08
N VAL A 104 7.68 14.83 9.82
CA VAL A 104 9.10 14.66 10.13
C VAL A 104 9.25 14.54 11.64
N ARG A 105 9.94 13.48 12.09
CA ARG A 105 10.18 13.17 13.50
C ARG A 105 11.34 13.98 14.07
N VAL A 106 11.09 15.28 14.30
CA VAL A 106 12.06 16.21 14.91
C VAL A 106 12.38 15.88 16.36
N ASP A 107 11.54 15.07 17.00
CA ASP A 107 11.70 14.54 18.36
C ASP A 107 12.75 13.41 18.44
N LEU A 108 13.23 12.90 17.31
CA LEU A 108 14.24 11.83 17.23
C LEU A 108 15.61 12.43 16.87
N PRO A 109 16.48 12.75 17.84
CA PRO A 109 17.77 13.40 17.60
C PRO A 109 18.84 12.47 16.99
N GLN A 110 18.63 11.16 17.08
CA GLN A 110 19.57 10.15 16.60
C GLN A 110 19.66 10.10 15.07
N PRO A 111 20.84 9.80 14.51
CA PRO A 111 21.03 9.78 13.06
C PRO A 111 20.20 8.70 12.37
N LEU A 112 19.93 8.90 11.08
CA LEU A 112 19.34 7.88 10.22
C LEU A 112 20.29 6.68 10.08
N TRP A 113 19.77 5.48 10.35
CA TRP A 113 20.43 4.23 10.04
C TRP A 113 20.38 3.97 8.54
N ARG A 114 21.53 3.67 7.95
CA ARG A 114 21.73 3.48 6.50
C ARG A 114 22.23 2.07 6.19
N GLY A 115 21.98 1.11 7.07
CA GLY A 115 22.38 -0.29 6.90
C GLY A 115 23.74 -0.66 7.46
N GLN A 116 24.45 0.29 8.09
CA GLN A 116 25.71 0.02 8.77
C GLN A 116 25.51 -0.99 9.91
N ASP A 117 26.51 -1.83 10.18
CA ASP A 117 26.47 -2.75 11.32
C ASP A 117 26.54 -1.98 12.66
N LEU A 118 25.61 -2.29 13.55
CA LEU A 118 25.48 -1.76 14.91
C LEU A 118 25.39 -2.91 15.92
N ALA A 119 26.23 -3.94 15.82
CA ALA A 119 26.25 -5.10 16.72
C ALA A 119 26.21 -4.77 18.24
N HIS A 120 26.71 -3.60 18.65
CA HIS A 120 26.65 -3.11 20.03
C HIS A 120 25.77 -1.86 20.22
N GLY A 121 25.11 -1.41 19.16
CA GLY A 121 24.20 -0.27 19.15
C GLY A 121 22.73 -0.68 19.14
N SER A 122 21.87 0.31 19.33
CA SER A 122 20.42 0.14 19.33
C SER A 122 19.77 0.92 18.18
N LEU A 123 18.77 0.31 17.54
CA LEU A 123 18.04 0.89 16.42
C LEU A 123 16.57 1.09 16.78
N LEU A 124 16.05 2.29 16.53
CA LEU A 124 14.61 2.56 16.49
C LEU A 124 14.10 2.43 15.05
N LEU A 125 13.22 1.46 14.81
CA LEU A 125 12.36 1.45 13.62
C LEU A 125 11.03 2.09 13.96
N HIS A 126 10.55 3.00 13.11
CA HIS A 126 9.25 3.63 13.32
C HIS A 126 8.37 3.52 12.08
N GLY A 127 7.09 3.24 12.31
CA GLY A 127 6.09 3.21 11.26
C GLY A 127 5.85 4.59 10.67
N GLU A 128 5.63 4.65 9.37
CA GLU A 128 5.17 5.84 8.67
C GLU A 128 3.97 5.48 7.79
N GLN A 129 3.29 6.51 7.27
CA GLN A 129 2.16 6.40 6.35
C GLN A 129 1.01 5.58 6.95
N GLY A 130 0.44 4.64 6.19
CA GLY A 130 -0.70 3.83 6.62
C GLY A 130 -0.29 2.46 7.19
N ALA A 131 -1.27 1.77 7.75
CA ALA A 131 -1.08 0.41 8.25
C ALA A 131 -0.66 -0.58 7.15
N GLY A 132 -1.17 -0.42 5.91
CA GLY A 132 -0.76 -1.23 4.77
C GLY A 132 0.73 -1.10 4.45
N ASP A 133 1.26 0.12 4.55
CA ASP A 133 2.69 0.38 4.37
C ASP A 133 3.51 -0.26 5.48
N CYS A 134 3.10 -0.10 6.73
CA CYS A 134 3.75 -0.76 7.86
C CYS A 134 3.74 -2.31 7.69
N ILE A 135 2.62 -2.89 7.26
CA ILE A 135 2.48 -4.34 7.02
C ILE A 135 3.38 -4.80 5.87
N GLN A 136 3.47 -4.04 4.79
CA GLN A 136 4.29 -4.42 3.65
C GLN A 136 5.78 -4.38 4.00
N PHE A 137 6.22 -3.31 4.65
CA PHE A 137 7.63 -3.05 4.93
C PHE A 137 8.14 -3.67 6.22
N SER A 138 7.26 -4.16 7.10
CA SER A 138 7.68 -4.94 8.28
C SER A 138 8.49 -6.17 7.89
N ARG A 139 8.35 -6.69 6.66
CA ARG A 139 9.18 -7.79 6.12
C ARG A 139 10.69 -7.58 6.28
N PHE A 140 11.15 -6.33 6.33
CA PHE A 140 12.57 -6.00 6.43
C PHE A 140 13.06 -5.91 7.89
N ILE A 141 12.16 -6.00 8.88
CA ILE A 141 12.48 -5.85 10.30
C ILE A 141 13.44 -6.95 10.75
N SER A 142 13.22 -8.21 10.35
CA SER A 142 14.10 -9.32 10.74
C SER A 142 15.52 -9.15 10.21
N GLN A 143 15.68 -8.71 8.96
CA GLN A 143 17.01 -8.41 8.37
C GLN A 143 17.69 -7.21 9.04
N ALA A 144 16.93 -6.21 9.48
CA ALA A 144 17.48 -5.10 10.26
C ALA A 144 17.91 -5.55 11.66
N ALA A 145 17.14 -6.46 12.29
CA ALA A 145 17.45 -7.01 13.61
C ALA A 145 18.78 -7.77 13.63
N GLU A 146 19.18 -8.41 12.53
CA GLU A 146 20.47 -9.12 12.41
C GLU A 146 21.69 -8.19 12.43
N ARG A 147 21.52 -6.89 12.19
CA ARG A 147 22.60 -5.90 12.08
C ARG A 147 22.73 -5.00 13.30
N VAL A 148 22.00 -5.27 14.38
CA VAL A 148 21.91 -4.39 15.55
C VAL A 148 21.97 -5.18 16.85
N GLY A 149 22.54 -4.60 17.90
CA GLY A 149 22.60 -5.21 19.22
C GLY A 149 21.25 -5.23 19.94
N SER A 150 20.42 -4.21 19.73
CA SER A 150 19.02 -4.20 20.18
C SER A 150 18.11 -3.42 19.25
N LEU A 151 16.84 -3.79 19.24
CA LEU A 151 15.84 -3.25 18.34
C LEU A 151 14.63 -2.73 19.13
N VAL A 152 14.22 -1.51 18.81
CA VAL A 152 12.98 -0.89 19.27
C VAL A 152 12.12 -0.65 18.05
N VAL A 153 10.85 -1.04 18.09
CA VAL A 153 9.92 -0.83 16.97
C VAL A 153 8.69 -0.07 17.45
N GLU A 154 8.48 1.13 16.91
CA GLU A 154 7.34 1.99 17.21
C GLU A 154 6.32 1.97 16.06
N VAL A 155 5.10 1.49 16.31
CA VAL A 155 4.01 1.45 15.32
C VAL A 155 2.68 1.86 15.95
N GLU A 156 1.63 2.01 15.13
CA GLU A 156 0.28 2.23 15.65
C GLU A 156 -0.14 1.10 16.60
N ALA A 157 -0.86 1.43 17.68
CA ALA A 157 -1.23 0.47 18.72
C ALA A 157 -1.99 -0.76 18.16
N SER A 158 -2.82 -0.56 17.13
CA SER A 158 -3.59 -1.63 16.47
C SER A 158 -2.74 -2.65 15.69
N LEU A 159 -1.46 -2.35 15.42
CA LEU A 159 -0.53 -3.25 14.74
C LEU A 159 0.35 -4.05 15.70
N LEU A 160 0.45 -3.64 16.97
CA LEU A 160 1.37 -4.27 17.92
C LEU A 160 1.12 -5.77 18.11
N PRO A 161 -0.12 -6.25 18.35
CA PRO A 161 -0.30 -7.67 18.63
C PRO A 161 -0.03 -8.55 17.39
N LEU A 162 -0.16 -7.99 16.18
CA LEU A 162 0.18 -8.65 14.92
C LEU A 162 1.69 -8.70 14.68
N PHE A 163 2.43 -7.64 15.03
CA PHE A 163 3.86 -7.57 14.74
C PHE A 163 4.76 -8.12 15.84
N ALA A 164 4.30 -8.19 17.10
CA ALA A 164 5.12 -8.70 18.20
C ALA A 164 5.81 -10.05 17.91
N PRO A 165 5.17 -11.04 17.26
CA PRO A 165 5.81 -12.31 16.92
C PRO A 165 6.91 -12.22 15.85
N LEU A 166 6.93 -11.19 15.01
CA LEU A 166 7.88 -11.03 13.90
C LEU A 166 9.33 -10.80 14.37
N ALA A 167 9.48 -10.11 15.50
CA ALA A 167 10.76 -9.92 16.16
C ALA A 167 10.55 -9.99 17.69
N PRO A 168 10.49 -11.20 18.28
CA PRO A 168 10.20 -11.40 19.70
C PRO A 168 11.23 -10.75 20.64
N GLN A 169 12.44 -10.53 20.14
CA GLN A 169 13.54 -9.88 20.85
C GLN A 169 13.45 -8.34 20.84
N ALA A 170 12.58 -7.77 20.00
CA ALA A 170 12.44 -6.33 19.89
C ALA A 170 11.53 -5.76 20.99
N LEU A 171 11.82 -4.52 21.41
CA LEU A 171 10.91 -3.74 22.24
C LEU A 171 9.86 -3.06 21.36
N TRP A 172 8.61 -3.54 21.43
CA TRP A 172 7.49 -3.02 20.66
C TRP A 172 6.77 -1.90 21.42
N ILE A 173 6.61 -0.73 20.80
CA ILE A 173 6.03 0.48 21.42
C ILE A 173 4.89 1.02 20.57
N ALA A 174 3.78 1.37 21.22
CA ALA A 174 2.69 2.10 20.57
C ALA A 174 3.08 3.57 20.38
N LYS A 175 2.89 4.09 19.17
CA LYS A 175 3.00 5.54 18.89
C LYS A 175 2.13 6.35 19.85
N GLY A 176 2.71 7.41 20.40
CA GLY A 176 2.03 8.33 21.33
C GLY A 176 1.70 7.71 22.70
N GLY A 177 2.15 6.49 22.98
CA GLY A 177 1.91 5.81 24.25
C GLY A 177 2.98 6.10 25.31
N GLN A 178 4.19 5.59 25.09
CA GLN A 178 5.31 5.64 26.05
C GLN A 178 6.47 6.47 25.51
N ALA A 179 7.31 6.97 26.42
CA ALA A 179 8.58 7.58 26.04
C ALA A 179 9.48 6.55 25.35
N LEU A 180 10.05 6.92 24.22
CA LEU A 180 10.98 6.06 23.50
C LEU A 180 12.29 5.97 24.27
N PRO A 181 12.87 4.76 24.46
CA PRO A 181 14.19 4.63 25.05
C PRO A 181 15.25 5.28 24.13
N PRO A 182 16.38 5.71 24.68
CA PRO A 182 17.48 6.23 23.88
C PRO A 182 17.98 5.15 22.91
N THR A 183 18.15 5.52 21.65
CA THR A 183 18.68 4.63 20.59
C THR A 183 19.90 5.25 19.90
N THR A 184 20.80 4.40 19.40
CA THR A 184 22.00 4.83 18.66
C THR A 184 21.65 5.43 17.30
N ALA A 185 20.65 4.86 16.62
CA ALA A 185 20.18 5.31 15.31
C ALA A 185 18.68 5.06 15.14
N GLN A 186 18.08 5.64 14.10
CA GLN A 186 16.68 5.40 13.74
C GLN A 186 16.49 5.20 12.25
N ALA A 187 15.46 4.48 11.84
CA ALA A 187 15.00 4.46 10.46
C ALA A 187 13.47 4.33 10.38
N PRO A 188 12.81 5.08 9.49
CA PRO A 188 11.42 4.80 9.18
C PRO A 188 11.32 3.52 8.33
N LEU A 189 10.24 2.75 8.48
CA LEU A 189 10.09 1.44 7.83
C LEU A 189 10.27 1.47 6.31
N LEU A 190 9.83 2.53 5.61
CA LEU A 190 9.92 2.59 4.14
C LEU A 190 11.30 3.03 3.63
N SER A 191 12.22 3.39 4.53
CA SER A 191 13.64 3.58 4.19
C SER A 191 14.44 2.27 4.29
N LEU A 192 13.84 1.18 4.79
CA LEU A 192 14.55 -0.10 4.94
C LEU A 192 15.05 -0.70 3.62
N PRO A 193 14.34 -0.64 2.49
CA PRO A 193 14.92 -1.08 1.21
C PRO A 193 16.23 -0.37 0.88
N LEU A 194 16.27 0.95 1.06
CA LEU A 194 17.48 1.74 0.82
C LEU A 194 18.61 1.34 1.77
N ALA A 195 18.30 1.24 3.07
CA ALA A 195 19.28 0.91 4.09
C ALA A 195 19.86 -0.49 3.90
N LEU A 196 19.03 -1.46 3.49
CA LEU A 196 19.46 -2.84 3.28
C LEU A 196 20.06 -3.07 1.88
N GLY A 197 20.03 -2.07 1.00
CA GLY A 197 20.49 -2.19 -0.38
C GLY A 197 19.63 -3.13 -1.23
N TRP A 198 18.35 -3.26 -0.89
CA TRP A 198 17.44 -4.18 -1.57
C TRP A 198 16.91 -3.57 -2.87
N HIS A 199 16.78 -4.42 -3.90
CA HIS A 199 16.27 -4.03 -5.22
C HIS A 199 15.06 -4.85 -5.70
N LEU A 200 14.16 -4.24 -6.47
CA LEU A 200 12.92 -4.85 -7.02
C LEU A 200 13.15 -6.11 -7.85
N GLN A 201 14.34 -6.28 -8.42
CA GLN A 201 14.75 -7.45 -9.20
C GLN A 201 15.31 -8.57 -8.32
N GLU A 202 15.65 -8.29 -7.07
CA GLU A 202 16.15 -9.29 -6.13
C GLU A 202 15.00 -10.14 -5.59
N PRO A 203 15.30 -11.39 -5.19
CA PRO A 203 14.34 -12.21 -4.46
C PRO A 203 13.82 -11.46 -3.23
N MET A 204 12.50 -11.50 -3.03
CA MET A 204 11.89 -10.99 -1.81
C MET A 204 12.08 -11.96 -0.65
N PRO A 205 12.11 -11.46 0.60
CA PRO A 205 11.94 -12.31 1.77
C PRO A 205 10.73 -13.24 1.61
N ALA A 206 10.85 -14.47 2.10
CA ALA A 206 9.82 -15.49 1.96
C ALA A 206 8.51 -15.05 2.63
N VAL A 207 7.38 -15.49 2.04
CA VAL A 207 6.04 -15.37 2.59
C VAL A 207 5.62 -16.76 3.08
N PRO A 208 4.92 -16.90 4.23
CA PRO A 208 4.47 -15.83 5.12
C PRO A 208 5.61 -15.21 5.95
N TYR A 209 5.49 -13.92 6.23
CA TYR A 209 6.33 -13.22 7.21
C TYR A 209 5.50 -12.63 8.36
N LEU A 210 4.17 -12.79 8.32
CA LEU A 210 3.29 -12.50 9.44
C LEU A 210 2.45 -13.74 9.73
N GLU A 211 2.02 -13.87 10.97
CA GLU A 211 1.13 -14.92 11.43
C GLU A 211 0.05 -14.31 12.33
N ALA A 212 -1.14 -14.90 12.32
CA ALA A 212 -2.22 -14.50 13.21
C ALA A 212 -2.05 -15.19 14.57
N PRO A 213 -2.22 -14.49 15.70
CA PRO A 213 -2.09 -15.10 17.03
C PRO A 213 -3.06 -16.28 17.23
N PRO A 214 -2.65 -17.38 17.88
CA PRO A 214 -3.46 -18.60 18.03
C PRO A 214 -4.85 -18.38 18.64
N GLU A 215 -4.97 -17.50 19.61
CA GLU A 215 -6.23 -17.14 20.26
C GLU A 215 -7.18 -16.42 19.30
N ARG A 216 -6.66 -15.56 18.42
CA ARG A 216 -7.43 -14.89 17.37
C ARG A 216 -7.87 -15.87 16.29
N MET A 217 -7.02 -16.85 15.96
CA MET A 217 -7.34 -17.93 15.04
C MET A 217 -8.53 -18.78 15.51
N ALA A 218 -8.61 -19.09 16.80
CA ALA A 218 -9.74 -19.83 17.37
C ALA A 218 -11.05 -19.05 17.25
N TRP A 219 -11.04 -17.75 17.57
CA TRP A 219 -12.18 -16.86 17.37
C TRP A 219 -12.60 -16.79 15.89
N ALA A 220 -11.65 -16.53 14.99
CA ALA A 220 -11.94 -16.40 13.56
C ALA A 220 -12.55 -17.67 12.98
N ARG A 221 -12.04 -18.84 13.37
CA ARG A 221 -12.60 -20.15 12.97
C ARG A 221 -14.06 -20.28 13.39
N MET A 222 -14.38 -20.00 14.66
CA MET A 222 -15.75 -20.04 15.17
C MET A 222 -16.67 -19.10 14.40
N ARG A 223 -16.23 -17.86 14.13
CA ARG A 223 -17.04 -16.87 13.39
C ARG A 223 -17.25 -17.26 11.93
N LEU A 224 -16.21 -17.73 11.25
CA LEU A 224 -16.30 -18.20 9.87
C LEU A 224 -17.16 -19.45 9.74
N ASP A 225 -17.05 -20.40 10.65
CA ASP A 225 -17.89 -21.61 10.65
C ASP A 225 -19.36 -21.24 10.86
N ALA A 226 -19.66 -20.31 11.78
CA ALA A 226 -21.02 -19.86 12.07
C ALA A 226 -21.66 -19.03 10.94
N CYS A 227 -20.89 -18.15 10.28
CA CYS A 227 -21.44 -17.17 9.34
C CYS A 227 -21.23 -17.52 7.85
N ALA A 228 -20.18 -18.29 7.53
CA ALA A 228 -19.87 -18.70 6.17
C ALA A 228 -20.00 -20.21 5.96
N GLY A 229 -20.13 -21.03 7.02
CA GLY A 229 -20.29 -22.49 6.89
C GLY A 229 -19.08 -23.17 6.23
N GLN A 230 -19.21 -24.45 5.88
CA GLN A 230 -18.15 -25.20 5.21
C GLN A 230 -18.13 -24.92 3.69
N GLY A 231 -16.94 -25.01 3.06
CA GLY A 231 -16.74 -24.78 1.62
C GLY A 231 -15.69 -23.71 1.33
N VAL A 232 -15.65 -23.24 0.08
CA VAL A 232 -14.73 -22.17 -0.34
C VAL A 232 -15.18 -20.84 0.25
N ARG A 233 -14.33 -20.21 1.06
CA ARG A 233 -14.58 -18.91 1.72
C ARG A 233 -13.72 -17.81 1.07
N ILE A 234 -14.35 -16.74 0.63
CA ILE A 234 -13.68 -15.62 -0.05
C ILE A 234 -13.91 -14.32 0.73
N GLY A 235 -12.82 -13.66 1.12
CA GLY A 235 -12.82 -12.35 1.75
C GLY A 235 -12.91 -11.23 0.73
N LEU A 236 -13.68 -10.19 1.04
CA LEU A 236 -13.95 -9.04 0.18
C LEU A 236 -13.59 -7.73 0.88
N VAL A 237 -12.86 -6.85 0.19
CA VAL A 237 -12.56 -5.47 0.63
C VAL A 237 -12.54 -4.54 -0.58
N TRP A 238 -13.39 -3.51 -0.61
CA TRP A 238 -13.65 -2.73 -1.83
C TRP A 238 -13.27 -1.26 -1.71
N ARG A 239 -13.00 -0.75 -0.51
CA ARG A 239 -12.69 0.65 -0.26
C ARG A 239 -11.54 0.79 0.73
N GLY A 240 -10.64 1.72 0.45
CA GLY A 240 -9.60 2.11 1.41
C GLY A 240 -10.12 3.08 2.47
N ARG A 241 -9.20 3.81 3.10
CA ARG A 241 -9.56 4.85 4.08
C ARG A 241 -9.91 6.13 3.34
N ALA A 242 -11.08 6.71 3.62
CA ALA A 242 -11.56 7.94 2.98
C ALA A 242 -10.62 9.15 3.11
N THR A 243 -9.78 9.20 4.15
CA THR A 243 -8.79 10.28 4.33
C THR A 243 -7.53 10.10 3.48
N HIS A 244 -7.44 9.06 2.67
CA HIS A 244 -6.33 8.85 1.75
C HIS A 244 -6.55 9.65 0.47
N ILE A 245 -5.52 10.37 0.02
CA ILE A 245 -5.64 11.34 -1.07
C ILE A 245 -6.18 10.73 -2.38
N ASP A 246 -5.77 9.50 -2.70
CA ASP A 246 -6.19 8.79 -3.93
C ASP A 246 -7.35 7.80 -3.74
N ASP A 247 -8.08 7.84 -2.61
CA ASP A 247 -9.08 6.79 -2.32
C ASP A 247 -10.19 6.69 -3.38
N HIS A 248 -10.62 7.83 -3.92
CA HIS A 248 -11.66 7.89 -4.94
C HIS A 248 -11.31 7.13 -6.23
N HIS A 249 -10.03 7.05 -6.59
CA HIS A 249 -9.60 6.38 -7.82
C HIS A 249 -9.32 4.90 -7.63
N ARG A 250 -9.02 4.46 -6.41
CA ARG A 250 -8.70 3.06 -6.10
C ARG A 250 -9.86 2.27 -5.48
N SER A 251 -10.92 2.95 -5.03
CA SER A 251 -12.07 2.31 -4.40
C SER A 251 -13.14 1.90 -5.43
N LEU A 252 -13.79 0.78 -5.15
CA LEU A 252 -14.80 0.16 -5.97
C LEU A 252 -16.20 0.35 -5.33
N PRO A 253 -17.24 0.69 -6.10
CA PRO A 253 -18.61 0.69 -5.59
C PRO A 253 -19.05 -0.73 -5.18
N LEU A 254 -19.49 -0.93 -3.93
CA LEU A 254 -19.96 -2.22 -3.44
C LEU A 254 -21.00 -2.91 -4.35
N PRO A 255 -22.02 -2.21 -4.91
CA PRO A 255 -22.97 -2.85 -5.82
C PRO A 255 -22.30 -3.47 -7.06
N SER A 256 -21.24 -2.84 -7.57
CA SER A 256 -20.47 -3.38 -8.70
C SER A 256 -19.74 -4.66 -8.31
N LEU A 257 -19.20 -4.75 -7.10
CA LEU A 257 -18.57 -5.99 -6.58
C LEU A 257 -19.61 -7.11 -6.47
N LEU A 258 -20.72 -6.83 -5.77
CA LEU A 258 -21.75 -7.82 -5.48
C LEU A 258 -22.36 -8.43 -6.74
N ALA A 259 -22.55 -7.63 -7.80
CA ALA A 259 -23.10 -8.09 -9.07
C ALA A 259 -22.21 -9.10 -9.82
N HIS A 260 -20.92 -9.22 -9.46
CA HIS A 260 -19.95 -10.07 -10.15
C HIS A 260 -19.45 -11.24 -9.31
N LEU A 261 -20.02 -11.45 -8.12
CA LEU A 261 -19.68 -12.59 -7.28
C LEU A 261 -20.19 -13.89 -7.93
N PRO A 262 -19.33 -14.86 -8.26
CA PRO A 262 -19.79 -16.14 -8.77
C PRO A 262 -20.60 -16.90 -7.71
N PRO A 263 -21.58 -17.71 -8.12
CA PRO A 263 -22.27 -18.61 -7.21
C PRO A 263 -21.31 -19.72 -6.75
N GLY A 264 -21.58 -20.30 -5.56
CA GLY A 264 -20.81 -21.42 -5.01
C GLY A 264 -20.04 -21.04 -3.74
N PRO A 265 -19.05 -20.13 -3.81
CA PRO A 265 -18.31 -19.67 -2.64
C PRO A 265 -19.20 -19.01 -1.58
N ARG A 266 -18.62 -18.87 -0.38
CA ARG A 266 -19.18 -18.17 0.77
C ARG A 266 -18.39 -16.89 0.97
N TYR A 267 -19.07 -15.77 0.99
CA TYR A 267 -18.41 -14.46 0.97
C TYR A 267 -18.40 -13.83 2.35
N VAL A 268 -17.25 -13.23 2.69
CA VAL A 268 -17.02 -12.53 3.95
C VAL A 268 -16.54 -11.13 3.64
N SER A 269 -17.25 -10.11 4.09
CA SER A 269 -16.75 -8.74 4.07
C SER A 269 -15.70 -8.56 5.17
N LEU A 270 -14.50 -8.16 4.75
CA LEU A 270 -13.40 -7.70 5.59
C LEU A 270 -13.33 -6.16 5.64
N GLN A 271 -14.30 -5.47 5.02
CA GLN A 271 -14.34 -4.02 4.96
C GLN A 271 -14.61 -3.42 6.33
N GLN A 272 -13.87 -2.36 6.66
CA GLN A 272 -14.15 -1.49 7.81
C GLN A 272 -13.76 -0.04 7.47
N PRO A 273 -14.61 0.96 7.74
CA PRO A 273 -16.00 0.84 8.18
C PRO A 273 -16.95 0.43 7.04
N VAL A 274 -18.14 -0.05 7.43
CA VAL A 274 -19.29 -0.36 6.56
C VAL A 274 -20.47 0.46 7.06
N ASP A 275 -21.04 1.30 6.20
CA ASP A 275 -22.21 2.12 6.53
C ASP A 275 -23.53 1.31 6.53
N ALA A 276 -24.65 1.95 6.89
CA ALA A 276 -25.94 1.28 6.97
C ALA A 276 -26.41 0.74 5.61
N THR A 277 -26.23 1.51 4.53
CA THR A 277 -26.62 1.11 3.17
C THR A 277 -25.78 -0.05 2.67
N GLU A 278 -24.46 -0.02 2.91
CA GLU A 278 -23.55 -1.12 2.59
C GLU A 278 -23.93 -2.39 3.39
N ARG A 279 -24.25 -2.26 4.68
CA ARG A 279 -24.67 -3.38 5.52
C ARG A 279 -25.93 -4.07 5.01
N GLU A 280 -26.94 -3.31 4.60
CA GLU A 280 -28.16 -3.85 3.99
C GLU A 280 -27.87 -4.54 2.65
N ALA A 281 -26.97 -3.99 1.84
CA ALA A 281 -26.56 -4.61 0.58
C ALA A 281 -25.84 -5.95 0.79
N LEU A 282 -24.92 -6.02 1.77
CA LEU A 282 -24.22 -7.26 2.15
C LEU A 282 -25.20 -8.32 2.63
N GLN A 283 -26.16 -7.95 3.49
CA GLN A 283 -27.17 -8.87 4.00
C GLN A 283 -28.03 -9.45 2.88
N ARG A 284 -28.50 -8.61 1.94
CA ARG A 284 -29.27 -9.05 0.77
C ARG A 284 -28.48 -9.99 -0.13
N ALA A 285 -27.17 -9.78 -0.25
CA ALA A 285 -26.28 -10.63 -1.05
C ALA A 285 -25.78 -11.88 -0.31
N GLY A 286 -26.16 -12.09 0.96
CA GLY A 286 -25.69 -13.22 1.76
C GLY A 286 -24.19 -13.16 2.10
N VAL A 287 -23.61 -11.96 2.17
CA VAL A 287 -22.20 -11.73 2.53
C VAL A 287 -22.09 -11.47 4.03
N ALA A 288 -21.32 -12.30 4.74
CA ALA A 288 -21.10 -12.15 6.18
C ALA A 288 -20.18 -10.95 6.48
N ASN A 289 -20.64 -9.98 7.28
CA ASN A 289 -19.87 -8.77 7.57
C ASN A 289 -19.00 -8.89 8.84
N LEU A 290 -17.91 -9.66 8.76
CA LEU A 290 -17.04 -9.94 9.91
C LEU A 290 -15.96 -8.88 10.15
N GLY A 291 -15.58 -8.08 9.14
CA GLY A 291 -14.63 -6.97 9.33
C GLY A 291 -15.09 -5.96 10.38
N ALA A 292 -16.40 -5.77 10.54
CA ALA A 292 -16.97 -4.91 11.57
C ALA A 292 -16.79 -5.41 13.01
N GLU A 293 -16.42 -6.69 13.21
CA GLU A 293 -16.16 -7.29 14.52
C GLU A 293 -14.68 -7.19 14.93
N CYS A 294 -13.79 -6.79 14.01
CA CYS A 294 -12.36 -6.69 14.28
C CYS A 294 -12.05 -5.47 15.15
N VAL A 295 -11.28 -5.69 16.22
CA VAL A 295 -10.79 -4.65 17.12
C VAL A 295 -9.43 -4.13 16.65
N ASP A 296 -8.57 -5.05 16.21
CA ASP A 296 -7.21 -4.73 15.75
C ASP A 296 -6.82 -5.56 14.51
N TRP A 297 -5.61 -5.34 14.00
CA TRP A 297 -5.14 -6.01 12.78
C TRP A 297 -4.92 -7.52 12.94
N SER A 298 -4.82 -8.03 14.17
CA SER A 298 -4.66 -9.45 14.47
C SER A 298 -5.97 -10.22 14.29
N ASP A 299 -7.12 -9.58 14.57
CA ASP A 299 -8.44 -10.13 14.23
C ASP A 299 -8.61 -10.24 12.72
N THR A 300 -8.24 -9.17 12.00
CA THR A 300 -8.28 -9.15 10.53
C THR A 300 -7.34 -10.23 9.96
N ALA A 301 -6.15 -10.39 10.54
CA ALA A 301 -5.19 -11.42 10.14
C ALA A 301 -5.77 -12.83 10.34
N ALA A 302 -6.42 -13.08 11.47
CA ALA A 302 -7.03 -14.36 11.77
C ALA A 302 -8.20 -14.68 10.83
N LEU A 303 -9.05 -13.69 10.50
CA LEU A 303 -10.07 -13.86 9.47
C LEU A 303 -9.42 -14.19 8.12
N CYS A 304 -8.43 -13.42 7.66
CA CYS A 304 -7.70 -13.68 6.42
C CYS A 304 -7.12 -15.10 6.36
N ALA A 305 -6.44 -15.54 7.43
CA ALA A 305 -5.87 -16.87 7.52
C ALA A 305 -6.95 -17.99 7.49
N GLY A 306 -8.19 -17.70 7.89
CA GLY A 306 -9.31 -18.62 7.79
C GLY A 306 -9.99 -18.69 6.42
N LEU A 307 -9.59 -17.87 5.44
CA LEU A 307 -10.18 -17.80 4.10
C LEU A 307 -9.36 -18.59 3.07
N ASP A 308 -9.99 -18.92 1.94
CA ASP A 308 -9.34 -19.59 0.81
C ASP A 308 -8.77 -18.60 -0.21
N GLN A 309 -9.37 -17.42 -0.30
CA GLN A 309 -8.91 -16.31 -1.12
C GLN A 309 -9.35 -14.97 -0.51
N VAL A 310 -8.56 -13.92 -0.70
CA VAL A 310 -8.97 -12.53 -0.47
C VAL A 310 -8.99 -11.79 -1.79
N VAL A 311 -10.08 -11.07 -2.07
CA VAL A 311 -10.23 -10.25 -3.27
C VAL A 311 -10.53 -8.82 -2.84
N GLY A 312 -9.75 -7.86 -3.31
CA GLY A 312 -10.02 -6.48 -2.96
C GLY A 312 -9.13 -5.45 -3.61
N VAL A 313 -9.42 -4.19 -3.32
CA VAL A 313 -8.63 -3.05 -3.82
C VAL A 313 -7.38 -2.82 -2.97
N ASP A 314 -6.49 -1.95 -3.47
CA ASP A 314 -5.23 -1.59 -2.81
C ASP A 314 -5.45 -1.01 -1.40
N THR A 315 -5.38 -1.88 -0.39
CA THR A 315 -5.68 -1.62 1.02
C THR A 315 -4.75 -2.41 1.93
N GLY A 316 -4.68 -2.00 3.21
CA GLY A 316 -3.94 -2.75 4.22
C GLY A 316 -4.38 -4.20 4.37
N VAL A 317 -5.66 -4.53 4.11
CA VAL A 317 -6.17 -5.92 4.14
C VAL A 317 -5.58 -6.76 3.01
N VAL A 318 -5.43 -6.21 1.80
CA VAL A 318 -4.78 -6.90 0.67
C VAL A 318 -3.29 -7.12 0.96
N HIS A 319 -2.61 -6.14 1.54
CA HIS A 319 -1.23 -6.30 2.00
C HIS A 319 -1.10 -7.35 3.12
N LEU A 320 -2.04 -7.39 4.05
CA LEU A 320 -2.07 -8.38 5.14
C LEU A 320 -2.29 -9.80 4.63
N ALA A 321 -3.28 -10.01 3.77
CA ALA A 321 -3.52 -11.31 3.14
C ALA A 321 -2.29 -11.78 2.35
N GLY A 322 -1.65 -10.85 1.63
CA GLY A 322 -0.36 -11.04 0.99
C GLY A 322 0.76 -11.45 1.97
N ALA A 323 0.86 -10.80 3.12
CA ALA A 323 1.88 -11.09 4.14
C ALA A 323 1.68 -12.46 4.84
N LEU A 324 0.43 -12.92 4.94
CA LEU A 324 0.02 -14.19 5.56
C LEU A 324 0.11 -15.39 4.60
N GLY A 325 0.54 -15.21 3.34
CA GLY A 325 0.56 -16.30 2.37
C GLY A 325 -0.82 -16.72 1.86
N VAL A 326 -1.86 -15.90 2.07
CA VAL A 326 -3.22 -16.21 1.59
C VAL A 326 -3.31 -15.88 0.10
N PRO A 327 -3.85 -16.77 -0.76
CA PRO A 327 -4.12 -16.44 -2.17
C PRO A 327 -4.91 -15.14 -2.27
N THR A 328 -4.40 -14.16 -2.99
CA THR A 328 -4.97 -12.81 -2.98
C THR A 328 -5.13 -12.26 -4.40
N VAL A 329 -6.22 -11.53 -4.65
CA VAL A 329 -6.43 -10.79 -5.89
C VAL A 329 -6.52 -9.30 -5.55
N ALA A 330 -5.58 -8.52 -6.08
CA ALA A 330 -5.60 -7.07 -5.99
C ALA A 330 -6.31 -6.49 -7.22
N LEU A 331 -7.43 -5.80 -7.01
CA LEU A 331 -8.18 -5.06 -8.01
C LEU A 331 -7.63 -3.64 -8.06
N LEU A 332 -7.06 -3.25 -9.19
CA LEU A 332 -6.27 -2.03 -9.30
C LEU A 332 -6.85 -1.07 -10.34
N PRO A 333 -6.74 0.25 -10.10
CA PRO A 333 -7.05 1.23 -11.12
C PRO A 333 -6.12 1.10 -12.33
N ARG A 334 -6.49 1.78 -13.42
CA ARG A 334 -5.67 1.82 -14.64
C ARG A 334 -4.24 2.30 -14.37
N VAL A 335 -4.11 3.33 -13.53
CA VAL A 335 -2.83 3.85 -13.04
C VAL A 335 -2.74 3.52 -11.55
N PRO A 336 -2.02 2.45 -11.18
CA PRO A 336 -1.93 1.99 -9.79
C PRO A 336 -0.93 2.80 -8.97
N ASP A 337 -0.90 2.55 -7.65
CA ASP A 337 0.27 2.85 -6.84
C ASP A 337 1.54 2.18 -7.40
N TRP A 338 2.67 2.83 -7.21
CA TRP A 338 3.97 2.42 -7.76
C TRP A 338 4.37 1.01 -7.36
N ARG A 339 3.91 0.52 -6.19
CA ARG A 339 4.21 -0.83 -5.68
C ARG A 339 3.78 -1.93 -6.63
N TRP A 340 2.69 -1.69 -7.35
CA TRP A 340 2.09 -2.69 -8.22
C TRP A 340 2.72 -2.72 -9.60
N GLN A 341 3.54 -1.72 -9.97
CA GLN A 341 4.14 -1.56 -11.29
C GLN A 341 3.10 -1.58 -12.44
N LEU A 342 3.58 -1.50 -13.67
CA LEU A 342 2.77 -1.60 -14.89
C LEU A 342 3.05 -2.92 -15.62
N ASN A 343 2.09 -3.35 -16.45
CA ASN A 343 2.22 -4.47 -17.39
C ASN A 343 2.59 -5.84 -16.77
N ARG A 344 2.15 -6.10 -15.53
CA ARG A 344 2.32 -7.41 -14.90
C ARG A 344 1.07 -7.85 -14.15
N ARG A 345 0.88 -9.18 -14.12
CA ARG A 345 -0.23 -9.88 -13.44
C ARG A 345 0.19 -10.45 -12.08
N GLU A 346 1.48 -10.62 -11.85
CA GLU A 346 2.06 -11.04 -10.58
C GLU A 346 2.79 -9.86 -9.95
N THR A 347 3.11 -9.94 -8.66
CA THR A 347 3.83 -8.89 -7.93
C THR A 347 5.03 -9.50 -7.21
N PRO A 348 6.20 -8.84 -7.18
CA PRO A 348 7.34 -9.40 -6.45
C PRO A 348 7.04 -9.39 -4.95
N TRP A 349 6.25 -8.42 -4.47
CA TRP A 349 5.90 -8.26 -3.06
C TRP A 349 5.21 -9.47 -2.45
N TYR A 350 4.35 -10.15 -3.21
CA TYR A 350 3.50 -11.25 -2.74
C TYR A 350 3.35 -12.30 -3.84
N PRO A 351 4.14 -13.41 -3.81
CA PRO A 351 4.17 -14.39 -4.89
C PRO A 351 2.81 -15.05 -5.20
N GLN A 352 1.94 -15.17 -4.20
CA GLN A 352 0.60 -15.76 -4.32
C GLN A 352 -0.49 -14.76 -4.77
N MET A 353 -0.12 -13.50 -5.03
CA MET A 353 -1.06 -12.45 -5.37
C MET A 353 -1.17 -12.24 -6.88
N THR A 354 -2.41 -12.18 -7.37
CA THR A 354 -2.74 -11.82 -8.75
C THR A 354 -3.22 -10.37 -8.82
N LEU A 355 -2.72 -9.61 -9.80
CA LEU A 355 -3.11 -8.23 -10.08
C LEU A 355 -4.12 -8.20 -11.24
N CYS A 356 -5.29 -7.60 -11.01
CA CYS A 356 -6.33 -7.39 -12.02
C CYS A 356 -6.56 -5.88 -12.19
N ARG A 357 -6.50 -5.38 -13.43
CA ARG A 357 -6.40 -3.93 -13.68
C ARG A 357 -7.51 -3.43 -14.59
N GLN A 358 -7.99 -2.21 -14.31
CA GLN A 358 -8.91 -1.54 -15.22
C GLN A 358 -8.25 -1.34 -16.60
N LYS A 359 -9.02 -1.52 -17.69
CA LYS A 359 -8.59 -1.20 -19.05
C LYS A 359 -8.70 0.30 -19.38
N ALA A 360 -9.71 0.95 -18.81
CA ALA A 360 -9.94 2.40 -18.90
C ALA A 360 -10.15 2.99 -17.50
N VAL A 361 -9.90 4.29 -17.33
CA VAL A 361 -10.14 4.95 -16.03
C VAL A 361 -11.61 4.80 -15.66
N ASN A 362 -11.88 4.41 -14.41
CA ASN A 362 -13.21 4.15 -13.86
C ASN A 362 -13.97 2.95 -14.49
N ASP A 363 -13.35 2.18 -15.39
CA ASP A 363 -13.93 0.94 -15.93
C ASP A 363 -13.58 -0.26 -15.04
N TRP A 364 -14.24 -0.33 -13.88
CA TRP A 364 -14.12 -1.48 -12.99
C TRP A 364 -14.70 -2.77 -13.58
N ASN A 365 -15.63 -2.70 -14.53
CA ASN A 365 -16.18 -3.92 -15.13
C ASN A 365 -15.11 -4.76 -15.86
N SER A 366 -14.10 -4.08 -16.42
CA SER A 366 -12.99 -4.76 -17.07
C SER A 366 -12.12 -5.62 -16.15
N VAL A 367 -12.18 -5.47 -14.82
CA VAL A 367 -11.38 -6.30 -13.90
C VAL A 367 -11.96 -7.70 -13.70
N TRP A 368 -13.28 -7.86 -13.75
CA TRP A 368 -13.95 -9.11 -13.34
C TRP A 368 -13.57 -10.33 -14.18
N PRO A 369 -13.47 -10.25 -15.52
CA PRO A 369 -13.03 -11.39 -16.33
C PRO A 369 -11.59 -11.83 -16.04
N GLN A 370 -10.79 -11.01 -15.34
CA GLN A 370 -9.39 -11.31 -15.02
C GLN A 370 -9.25 -12.05 -13.68
N VAL A 371 -10.28 -12.02 -12.82
CA VAL A 371 -10.23 -12.54 -11.45
C VAL A 371 -10.19 -14.06 -11.44
N PRO A 372 -9.11 -14.69 -10.94
CA PRO A 372 -9.04 -16.14 -10.81
C PRO A 372 -9.76 -16.60 -9.53
N TRP A 373 -11.10 -16.64 -9.57
CA TRP A 373 -11.91 -17.03 -8.41
C TRP A 373 -11.53 -18.42 -7.88
N ALA A 374 -11.36 -18.54 -6.57
CA ALA A 374 -11.10 -19.83 -5.93
C ALA A 374 -12.29 -20.78 -6.13
N THR A 375 -11.99 -22.00 -6.58
CA THR A 375 -12.99 -23.06 -6.87
C THR A 375 -12.87 -24.25 -5.93
N LYS A 376 -11.82 -24.30 -5.12
CA LYS A 376 -11.56 -25.35 -4.13
C LYS A 376 -10.98 -24.75 -2.84
N PRO A 377 -11.19 -25.39 -1.68
CA PRO A 377 -10.54 -24.97 -0.44
C PRO A 377 -9.02 -24.99 -0.59
N ARG A 378 -8.33 -24.04 0.04
CA ARG A 378 -6.86 -24.03 0.09
C ARG A 378 -6.37 -25.06 1.10
N VAL A 379 -5.23 -25.68 0.81
CA VAL A 379 -4.51 -26.48 1.81
C VAL A 379 -3.96 -25.52 2.84
N ARG A 380 -4.35 -25.71 4.11
CA ARG A 380 -3.81 -24.94 5.24
C ARG A 380 -2.63 -25.74 5.81
N PRO A 381 -1.49 -25.10 6.07
CA PRO A 381 -0.36 -25.76 6.72
C PRO A 381 -0.72 -26.27 8.12
#